data_AF-A0A943CN18-F1
#
_entry.id   AF-A0A943CN18-F1
#
_cell.length_a   1.000
_cell.length_b   1.000
_cell.length_c   1.000
_cell.angle_alpha   90.00
_cell.angle_beta   90.00
_cell.angle_gamma   90.00
#
_symmetry.space_group_name_H-M   'P 1'
#
loop_
_entity.id
_entity.type
_entity.pdbx_description
1 polymer ?
#
loop_
_entity_poly.entity_id
_entity_poly.type
_entity_poly.pdbx_seq_one_letter_code
_entity_poly.pdbx_strand_id
1 'polypeptide(L)'
;MAGYGNHRIGEVTNLNGNKIVITESIVSYSLGINAINFTYKYVNGKFVPTSRYGSYKEIYSADGSSRYFTVNSDLPAYARPGATAVNTTLKTGSLTKIIKCALINEKMYIQLECDGEIYWIKALENPPIADNERQFMEVRYAG
;
A
#
# COMPACT_ATOMS: atom_id res chain seq x y z
N MET A 1 -0.26 -5.64 9.71
CA MET A 1 -0.17 -4.22 9.27
C MET A 1 -0.06 -3.26 10.44
N ALA A 2 0.51 -3.67 11.59
CA ALA A 2 0.75 -2.74 12.68
C ALA A 2 1.68 -1.63 12.15
N GLY A 3 1.32 -0.37 12.37
CA GLY A 3 2.11 0.80 11.92
C GLY A 3 1.84 1.28 10.49
N TYR A 4 1.13 0.57 9.61
CA TYR A 4 0.89 1.09 8.24
C TYR A 4 -0.09 2.27 8.19
N GLY A 5 -0.85 2.48 9.26
CA GLY A 5 -1.88 3.49 9.34
C GLY A 5 -2.78 3.31 10.54
N ASN A 6 -3.77 4.19 10.64
CA ASN A 6 -4.82 4.17 11.66
C ASN A 6 -6.19 3.87 11.05
N HIS A 7 -7.20 3.72 11.92
CA HIS A 7 -8.60 3.53 11.56
C HIS A 7 -8.80 2.35 10.59
N ARG A 8 -8.35 1.16 11.00
CA ARG A 8 -8.42 -0.06 10.20
C ARG A 8 -9.72 -0.79 10.46
N ILE A 9 -10.48 -1.03 9.40
CA ILE A 9 -11.70 -1.85 9.41
C ILE A 9 -11.52 -2.96 8.39
N GLY A 10 -11.88 -4.19 8.75
CA GLY A 10 -11.84 -5.35 7.85
C GLY A 10 -13.23 -5.94 7.68
N GLU A 11 -13.63 -6.15 6.42
CA GLU A 11 -14.94 -6.71 6.08
C GLU A 11 -14.78 -7.86 5.09
N VAL A 12 -15.59 -8.91 5.25
CA VAL A 12 -15.69 -9.97 4.24
C VAL A 12 -16.57 -9.45 3.10
N THR A 13 -15.97 -9.17 1.96
CA THR A 13 -16.66 -8.58 0.80
C THR A 13 -17.01 -9.60 -0.27
N ASN A 14 -16.42 -10.80 -0.20
CA ASN A 14 -16.77 -11.91 -1.07
C ASN A 14 -16.53 -13.24 -0.37
N LEU A 15 -17.46 -14.18 -0.53
CA LEU A 15 -17.36 -15.56 -0.10
C LEU A 15 -17.73 -16.44 -1.29
N ASN A 16 -16.79 -17.26 -1.76
CA ASN A 16 -17.02 -18.19 -2.87
C ASN A 16 -16.36 -19.53 -2.57
N GLY A 17 -17.18 -20.54 -2.24
CA GLY A 17 -16.73 -21.87 -1.83
C GLY A 17 -15.81 -21.78 -0.62
N ASN A 18 -14.59 -22.31 -0.75
CA ASN A 18 -13.58 -22.25 0.31
C ASN A 18 -12.71 -20.98 0.26
N LYS A 19 -13.07 -19.94 -0.50
CA LYS A 19 -12.31 -18.69 -0.59
C LYS A 19 -13.11 -17.53 -0.01
N ILE A 20 -12.43 -16.67 0.73
CA ILE A 20 -12.95 -15.38 1.19
C ILE A 20 -12.06 -14.24 0.68
N VAL A 21 -12.66 -13.10 0.40
CA VAL A 21 -11.96 -11.84 0.21
C VAL A 21 -12.28 -10.94 1.40
N ILE A 22 -11.25 -10.49 2.08
CA ILE A 22 -11.34 -9.48 3.12
C ILE A 22 -10.88 -8.16 2.49
N THR A 23 -11.76 -7.17 2.47
CA THR A 23 -11.38 -5.80 2.16
C THR A 23 -11.04 -5.09 3.46
N GLU A 24 -9.82 -4.56 3.53
CA GLU A 24 -9.39 -3.74 4.63
C GLU A 24 -9.34 -2.28 4.22
N SER A 25 -10.17 -1.46 4.86
CA SER A 25 -10.15 -0.01 4.74
C SER A 25 -9.23 0.56 5.82
N ILE A 26 -8.27 1.39 5.42
CA ILE A 26 -7.24 1.94 6.31
C ILE A 26 -6.91 3.38 5.92
N VAL A 27 -6.66 4.24 6.91
CA VAL A 27 -6.01 5.54 6.71
C VAL A 27 -4.50 5.32 6.86
N SER A 28 -3.86 4.96 5.75
CA SER A 28 -2.42 4.67 5.73
C SER A 28 -1.57 5.93 5.76
N TYR A 29 -0.40 5.87 6.38
CA TYR A 29 0.52 7.00 6.43
C TYR A 29 1.15 7.31 5.07
N SER A 30 1.27 6.33 4.18
CA SER A 30 1.82 6.56 2.83
C SER A 30 0.80 7.01 1.79
N LEU A 31 -0.42 6.48 1.82
CA LEU A 31 -1.40 6.67 0.74
C LEU A 31 -2.71 7.33 1.21
N GLY A 32 -2.81 7.71 2.48
CA GLY A 32 -4.06 8.19 3.06
C GLY A 32 -5.13 7.10 3.09
N ILE A 33 -6.38 7.48 2.92
CA ILE A 33 -7.54 6.57 2.93
C ILE A 33 -7.46 5.62 1.74
N ASN A 34 -7.45 4.32 1.99
CA ASN A 34 -7.47 3.30 0.94
C ASN A 34 -8.16 2.02 1.40
N ALA A 35 -8.54 1.20 0.41
CA ALA A 35 -9.13 -0.10 0.62
C ALA A 35 -8.32 -1.17 -0.12
N ILE A 36 -7.94 -2.25 0.58
CA ILE A 36 -7.07 -3.31 0.06
C ILE A 36 -7.77 -4.66 0.19
N ASN A 37 -7.81 -5.42 -0.90
CA ASN A 37 -8.33 -6.78 -0.91
C ASN A 37 -7.23 -7.79 -0.61
N PHE A 38 -7.49 -8.65 0.37
CA PHE A 38 -6.71 -9.85 0.66
C PHE A 38 -7.59 -11.08 0.49
N THR A 39 -7.11 -12.02 -0.31
CA THR A 39 -7.81 -13.28 -0.57
C THR A 39 -7.23 -14.37 0.31
N TYR A 40 -8.12 -15.11 0.97
CA TYR A 40 -7.78 -16.26 1.80
C TYR A 40 -8.53 -17.49 1.29
N LYS A 41 -7.93 -18.66 1.52
CA LYS A 41 -8.57 -19.95 1.31
C LYS A 41 -8.68 -20.70 2.64
N TYR A 42 -9.78 -21.40 2.84
CA TYR A 42 -9.97 -22.30 3.96
C TYR A 42 -9.35 -23.65 3.65
N VAL A 43 -8.33 -24.01 4.41
CA VAL A 43 -7.58 -25.26 4.27
C VAL A 43 -7.25 -25.77 5.67
N ASN A 44 -7.55 -27.04 5.93
CA ASN A 44 -7.23 -27.72 7.20
C ASN A 44 -7.70 -26.95 8.45
N GLY A 45 -8.95 -26.45 8.43
CA GLY A 45 -9.55 -25.77 9.58
C GLY A 45 -9.13 -24.30 9.75
N LYS A 46 -8.35 -23.74 8.82
CA LYS A 46 -7.80 -22.38 8.94
C LYS A 46 -7.92 -21.59 7.63
N PHE A 47 -8.13 -20.29 7.74
CA PHE A 47 -7.96 -19.38 6.61
C PHE A 47 -6.48 -19.06 6.42
N VAL A 48 -5.96 -19.36 5.24
CA VAL A 48 -4.57 -19.06 4.84
C VAL A 48 -4.58 -18.08 3.67
N PRO A 49 -3.72 -17.03 3.66
CA PRO A 49 -3.61 -16.13 2.52
C PRO A 49 -3.31 -16.92 1.23
N THR A 50 -4.00 -16.60 0.13
CA THR A 50 -3.68 -17.21 -1.17
C THR A 50 -2.45 -16.57 -1.82
N SER A 51 -2.05 -15.39 -1.32
CA SER A 51 -0.92 -14.61 -1.81
C SER A 51 -0.34 -13.78 -0.65
N ARG A 52 0.93 -13.41 -0.77
CA ARG A 52 1.58 -12.39 0.08
C ARG A 52 1.22 -10.96 -0.32
N TYR A 53 0.47 -10.79 -1.41
CA TYR A 53 0.10 -9.50 -1.97
C TYR A 53 -1.35 -9.14 -1.69
N GLY A 54 -1.57 -7.87 -1.38
CA GLY A 54 -2.89 -7.24 -1.37
C GLY A 54 -3.09 -6.41 -2.62
N SER A 55 -4.32 -6.39 -3.14
CA SER A 55 -4.68 -5.58 -4.31
C SER A 55 -5.48 -4.37 -3.86
N TYR A 56 -5.06 -3.17 -4.24
CA TYR A 56 -5.84 -1.97 -3.95
C TYR A 56 -7.17 -2.03 -4.70
N LYS A 57 -8.27 -1.91 -3.96
CA LYS A 57 -9.62 -1.70 -4.50
C LYS A 57 -9.80 -0.21 -4.81
N GLU A 58 -9.50 0.66 -3.85
CA GLU A 58 -9.61 2.11 -3.95
C GLU A 58 -8.45 2.77 -3.20
N ILE A 59 -8.00 3.91 -3.70
CA ILE A 59 -7.08 4.81 -2.98
C ILE A 59 -7.64 6.21 -3.21
N TYR A 60 -7.93 6.92 -2.14
CA TYR A 60 -8.48 8.27 -2.19
C TYR A 60 -7.35 9.28 -2.12
N SER A 61 -7.27 10.13 -3.15
CA SER A 61 -6.33 11.23 -3.27
C SER A 61 -7.06 12.57 -3.06
N ALA A 62 -6.31 13.67 -3.01
CA ALA A 62 -6.85 15.03 -2.85
C ALA A 62 -7.93 15.39 -3.88
N ASP A 63 -7.79 14.90 -5.11
CA ASP A 63 -8.68 15.23 -6.24
C ASP A 63 -9.70 14.13 -6.55
N GLY A 64 -9.85 13.14 -5.65
CA GLY A 64 -10.74 12.00 -5.81
C GLY A 64 -9.99 10.65 -5.85
N SER A 65 -10.65 9.59 -6.32
CA SER A 65 -10.02 8.26 -6.39
C SER A 65 -8.96 8.22 -7.51
N SER A 66 -7.71 7.93 -7.16
CA SER A 66 -6.59 7.86 -8.10
C SER A 66 -5.63 6.74 -7.75
N ARG A 67 -4.94 6.22 -8.77
CA ARG A 67 -3.77 5.35 -8.61
C ARG A 67 -2.47 6.08 -8.90
N TYR A 68 -2.54 7.31 -9.38
CA TYR A 68 -1.39 8.11 -9.78
C TYR A 68 -1.02 9.08 -8.67
N PHE A 69 0.24 9.05 -8.24
CA PHE A 69 0.77 9.83 -7.13
C PHE A 69 2.16 10.37 -7.48
N THR A 70 2.40 11.62 -7.13
CA THR A 70 3.66 12.32 -7.36
C THR A 70 4.53 12.19 -6.13
N VAL A 71 5.78 11.76 -6.31
CA VAL A 71 6.78 11.64 -5.24
C VAL A 71 7.05 13.02 -4.64
N ASN A 72 6.85 13.16 -3.33
CA ASN A 72 6.95 14.45 -2.63
C ASN A 72 8.35 14.74 -2.09
N SER A 73 9.15 13.70 -1.83
CA SER A 73 10.56 13.79 -1.47
C SER A 73 11.31 12.58 -2.02
N ASP A 74 12.62 12.71 -2.27
CA ASP A 74 13.45 11.64 -2.83
C ASP A 74 13.22 10.30 -2.10
N LEU A 75 12.74 9.30 -2.85
CA LEU A 75 12.10 8.11 -2.29
C LEU A 75 12.90 6.84 -2.64
N PRO A 76 13.50 6.16 -1.64
CA PRO A 76 14.20 4.90 -1.86
C PRO A 76 13.27 3.81 -2.40
N ALA A 77 13.68 3.22 -3.52
CA ALA A 77 12.97 2.17 -4.24
C ALA A 77 13.82 0.90 -4.31
N TYR A 78 13.14 -0.24 -4.29
CA TYR A 78 13.70 -1.57 -4.14
C TYR A 78 13.21 -2.48 -5.28
N ALA A 79 14.05 -3.42 -5.71
CA ALA A 79 13.68 -4.39 -6.76
C ALA A 79 12.60 -5.41 -6.30
N ARG A 80 12.47 -5.63 -4.99
CA ARG A 80 11.52 -6.59 -4.38
C ARG A 80 11.13 -6.15 -2.97
N PRO A 81 9.95 -6.54 -2.46
CA PRO A 81 9.54 -6.19 -1.11
C PRO A 81 10.45 -6.90 -0.09
N GLY A 82 10.79 -6.22 1.00
CA GLY A 82 11.70 -6.75 2.03
C GLY A 82 13.19 -6.70 1.69
N ALA A 83 13.59 -6.16 0.53
CA ALA A 83 15.01 -5.94 0.23
C ALA A 83 15.61 -4.88 1.17
N THR A 84 16.89 -5.06 1.50
CA THR A 84 17.68 -4.11 2.30
C THR A 84 18.47 -3.14 1.45
N ALA A 85 18.97 -3.59 0.29
CA ALA A 85 19.69 -2.76 -0.65
C ALA A 85 18.73 -1.91 -1.49
N VAL A 86 18.94 -0.60 -1.47
CA VAL A 86 18.23 0.35 -2.34
C VAL A 86 18.63 0.07 -3.79
N ASN A 87 17.65 -0.12 -4.66
CA ASN A 87 17.86 -0.34 -6.10
C ASN A 87 18.04 0.99 -6.83
N THR A 88 17.18 1.95 -6.51
CA THR A 88 17.23 3.32 -7.06
C THR A 88 16.54 4.28 -6.09
N THR A 89 16.65 5.58 -6.36
CA THR A 89 15.90 6.63 -5.65
C THR A 89 15.01 7.34 -6.65
N LEU A 90 13.70 7.26 -6.46
CA LEU A 90 12.74 8.02 -7.26
C LEU A 90 12.83 9.48 -6.85
N LYS A 91 12.90 10.38 -7.83
CA LYS A 91 13.11 11.79 -7.56
C LYS A 91 11.82 12.49 -7.20
N THR A 92 11.95 13.52 -6.37
CA THR A 92 10.85 14.45 -6.10
C THR A 92 10.25 14.94 -7.42
N GLY A 93 8.92 14.91 -7.54
CA GLY A 93 8.20 15.26 -8.76
C GLY A 93 7.99 14.09 -9.75
N SER A 94 8.58 12.91 -9.52
CA SER A 94 8.32 11.73 -10.35
C SER A 94 6.86 11.27 -10.18
N LEU A 95 6.16 11.08 -11.31
CA LEU A 95 4.81 10.54 -11.32
C LEU A 95 4.86 9.01 -11.24
N THR A 96 4.12 8.44 -10.30
CA THR A 96 4.08 7.00 -10.09
C THR A 96 2.66 6.46 -10.16
N LYS A 97 2.51 5.20 -10.58
CA LYS A 97 1.24 4.49 -10.53
C LYS A 97 1.31 3.38 -9.48
N ILE A 98 0.48 3.47 -8.44
CA ILE A 98 0.37 2.46 -7.40
C ILE A 98 -0.30 1.21 -7.96
N ILE A 99 0.26 0.04 -7.69
CA ILE A 99 -0.22 -1.24 -8.26
C ILE A 99 -0.82 -2.14 -7.19
N LYS A 100 0.01 -2.58 -6.23
CA LYS A 100 -0.36 -3.57 -5.20
C LYS A 100 0.55 -3.39 -3.99
N CYS A 101 0.27 -4.12 -2.92
CA CYS A 101 1.12 -4.11 -1.73
C CYS A 101 1.55 -5.51 -1.31
N ALA A 102 2.55 -5.59 -0.43
CA ALA A 102 3.01 -6.82 0.19
C ALA A 102 3.22 -6.57 1.69
N LEU A 103 2.78 -7.51 2.52
CA LEU A 103 3.07 -7.53 3.95
C LEU A 103 4.20 -8.52 4.23
N ILE A 104 5.39 -8.03 4.57
CA ILE A 104 6.59 -8.84 4.81
C ILE A 104 7.18 -8.45 6.16
N ASN A 105 7.35 -9.42 7.07
CA ASN A 105 7.88 -9.18 8.42
C ASN A 105 7.17 -7.99 9.10
N GLU A 106 5.84 -8.01 9.05
CA GLU A 106 4.93 -6.98 9.59
C GLU A 106 5.01 -5.60 8.92
N LYS A 107 5.93 -5.41 7.97
CA LYS A 107 6.13 -4.17 7.23
C LYS A 107 5.37 -4.19 5.91
N MET A 108 4.77 -3.06 5.57
CA MET A 108 4.08 -2.89 4.30
C MET A 108 5.05 -2.36 3.24
N TYR A 109 5.01 -2.98 2.07
CA TYR A 109 5.71 -2.53 0.88
C TYR A 109 4.69 -2.27 -0.22
N ILE A 110 4.85 -1.17 -0.94
CA ILE A 110 3.94 -0.74 -2.01
C ILE A 110 4.68 -0.91 -3.32
N GLN A 111 4.09 -1.66 -4.25
CA GLN A 111 4.57 -1.74 -5.61
C GLN A 111 4.00 -0.58 -6.41
N LEU A 112 4.87 0.08 -7.16
CA LEU A 112 4.50 1.14 -8.08
C LEU A 112 5.24 1.00 -9.40
N GLU A 113 4.72 1.67 -10.42
CA GLU A 113 5.37 1.91 -11.71
C GLU A 113 5.85 3.37 -11.76
N CYS A 114 7.04 3.60 -12.31
CA CYS A 114 7.59 4.92 -12.60
C CYS A 114 8.37 4.83 -13.92
N ASP A 115 8.03 5.66 -14.91
CA ASP A 115 8.67 5.67 -16.23
C ASP A 115 8.74 4.29 -16.93
N GLY A 116 7.68 3.49 -16.77
CA GLY A 116 7.57 2.14 -17.33
C GLY A 116 8.27 1.03 -16.53
N GLU A 117 9.01 1.38 -15.48
CA GLU A 117 9.74 0.45 -14.63
C GLU A 117 9.01 0.18 -13.31
N ILE A 118 9.17 -1.03 -12.78
CA ILE A 118 8.46 -1.50 -11.58
C ILE A 118 9.36 -1.51 -10.36
N TYR A 119 8.90 -0.85 -9.30
CA TYR A 119 9.62 -0.72 -8.05
C TYR A 119 8.76 -1.06 -6.85
N TRP A 120 9.43 -1.32 -5.73
CA TRP A 120 8.81 -1.42 -4.41
C TRP A 120 9.33 -0.30 -3.53
N ILE A 121 8.45 0.32 -2.76
CA ILE A 121 8.84 1.26 -1.70
C ILE A 121 8.42 0.69 -0.36
N LYS A 122 9.13 1.07 0.69
CA LYS A 122 8.69 0.80 2.06
C LYS A 122 7.66 1.85 2.46
N ALA A 123 6.51 1.43 2.96
CA ALA A 123 5.53 2.36 3.49
C ALA A 123 6.01 3.00 4.80
N LEU A 124 5.44 4.17 5.12
CA LEU A 124 5.62 4.84 6.39
C LEU A 124 4.99 4.03 7.52
N GLU A 125 5.70 3.97 8.65
CA GLU A 125 5.26 3.29 9.88
C GLU A 125 4.70 4.28 10.93
N ASN A 126 4.90 5.58 10.71
CA ASN A 126 4.47 6.67 11.57
C ASN A 126 3.77 7.75 10.74
N PRO A 127 2.82 8.50 11.33
CA PRO A 127 2.18 9.61 10.64
C PRO A 127 3.21 10.71 10.33
N PRO A 128 3.22 11.26 9.11
CA PRO A 128 4.04 12.43 8.82
C PRO A 128 3.53 13.65 9.57
N ILE A 129 4.43 14.38 10.21
CA ILE A 129 4.13 15.56 11.04
C ILE A 129 4.12 16.83 10.19
N ALA A 130 4.90 16.83 9.10
CA ALA A 130 5.01 17.92 8.15
C ALA A 130 4.80 17.44 6.70
N ASP A 131 4.44 18.36 5.81
CA ASP A 131 4.15 18.03 4.40
C ASP A 131 5.34 17.37 3.70
N ASN A 132 6.57 17.76 4.01
CA ASN A 132 7.80 17.19 3.43
C ASN A 132 8.11 15.75 3.89
N GLU A 133 7.48 15.28 4.97
CA GLU A 133 7.61 13.89 5.45
C GLU A 133 6.66 12.93 4.73
N ARG A 134 5.67 13.44 3.99
CA ARG A 134 4.81 12.60 3.15
C ARG A 134 5.61 12.02 2.00
N GLN A 135 5.33 10.77 1.64
CA GLN A 135 5.94 10.14 0.47
C GLN A 135 5.35 10.64 -0.85
N PHE A 136 4.06 11.06 -0.84
CA PHE A 136 3.36 11.52 -2.03
C PHE A 136 2.56 12.79 -1.77
N MET A 137 2.42 13.63 -2.81
CA MET A 137 1.83 14.97 -2.72
C MET A 137 0.31 14.93 -2.54
N GLU A 138 -0.35 13.95 -3.15
CA GLU A 138 -1.81 13.88 -3.26
C GLU A 138 -2.48 13.21 -2.05
N VAL A 139 -1.69 12.87 -1.01
CA VAL A 139 -2.17 12.18 0.17
C VAL A 139 -2.97 13.11 1.07
N ARG A 140 -4.18 12.68 1.43
CA ARG A 140 -4.99 13.30 2.47
C ARG A 140 -5.20 12.30 3.60
N TYR A 141 -4.92 12.75 4.82
CA TYR A 141 -5.33 12.07 6.03
C TYR A 141 -6.67 12.66 6.43
N ALA A 142 -7.68 11.82 6.72
CA ALA A 142 -8.89 12.32 7.36
C ALA A 142 -8.50 12.95 8.71
N GLY A 143 -8.97 14.17 8.96
CA GLY A 143 -8.88 14.82 10.27
C GLY A 143 -9.84 14.24 11.28
#